data_AF-A0A6G1IGB3-F1
#
_entry.id   AF-A0A6G1IGB3-F1
#
_cell.length_a   1.000
_cell.length_b   1.000
_cell.length_c   1.000
_cell.angle_alpha   90.00
_cell.angle_beta   90.00
_cell.angle_gamma   90.00
#
_symmetry.space_group_name_H-M   'P 1'
#
loop_
_entity.id
_entity.type
_entity.pdbx_description
1 polymer ?
#
loop_
_entity_poly.entity_id
_entity_poly.type
_entity_poly.pdbx_seq_one_letter_code
_entity_poly.pdbx_strand_id
1 'polypeptide(L)'
;VAELACFLPKWLKSIDVVDRVISNGGTCGTIARMINMYREMGDAPTTSNSVLRMMMPAMRKRGGEFENWTVGGHIIQDAHDPSSLSISRFRIPKETHKDRSKSDPSVPFKDLAQNVKVFPQKYDALDLTRCVEYHVQPEHQDEVWNFPDDFEALVKHLGGPTAITKKYQDKEIFNRWTPPHIRKSAT
;
A
#
# COMPACT_ATOMS: atom_id res chain seq x y z
N VAL A 1 -3.84 1.81 -3.63
CA VAL A 1 -3.28 2.22 -2.30
C VAL A 1 -4.07 1.78 -1.07
N ALA A 2 -5.41 1.67 -1.11
CA ALA A 2 -6.19 1.26 0.06
C ALA A 2 -5.85 -0.16 0.55
N GLU A 3 -5.72 -1.12 -0.37
CA GLU A 3 -5.25 -2.48 -0.07
C GLU A 3 -3.85 -2.50 0.56
N LEU A 4 -2.93 -1.62 0.14
CA LEU A 4 -1.61 -1.49 0.75
C LEU A 4 -1.70 -0.99 2.20
N ALA A 5 -2.56 0.00 2.48
CA ALA A 5 -2.77 0.49 3.84
C ALA A 5 -3.43 -0.57 4.74
N CYS A 6 -4.31 -1.41 4.17
CA CYS A 6 -5.01 -2.47 4.89
C CYS A 6 -4.11 -3.67 5.17
N PHE A 7 -3.54 -4.28 4.13
CA PHE A 7 -2.86 -5.57 4.22
C PHE A 7 -1.35 -5.45 4.40
N LEU A 8 -0.75 -4.36 3.94
CA LEU A 8 0.71 -4.22 3.82
C LEU A 8 1.22 -2.86 4.36
N PRO A 9 0.80 -2.38 5.54
CA PRO A 9 1.14 -1.03 6.00
C PRO A 9 2.66 -0.80 6.13
N LYS A 10 3.43 -1.86 6.42
CA LYS A 10 4.89 -1.80 6.52
C LYS A 10 5.58 -1.58 5.17
N TRP A 11 4.89 -1.77 4.05
CA TRP A 11 5.42 -1.49 2.71
C TRP A 11 5.64 0.00 2.46
N LEU A 12 5.12 0.90 3.32
CA LEU A 12 5.48 2.32 3.34
C LEU A 12 6.96 2.59 3.65
N LYS A 13 7.75 1.55 3.92
CA LYS A 13 9.22 1.61 3.99
C LYS A 13 9.90 1.37 2.63
N SER A 14 9.16 1.00 1.58
CA SER A 14 9.71 0.84 0.22
C SER A 14 9.70 2.18 -0.51
N ILE A 15 10.81 2.52 -1.17
CA ILE A 15 10.94 3.74 -1.99
C ILE A 15 9.85 3.77 -3.06
N ASP A 16 9.57 2.65 -3.74
CA ASP A 16 8.62 2.62 -4.85
C ASP A 16 7.17 2.83 -4.39
N VAL A 17 6.85 2.32 -3.19
CA VAL A 17 5.54 2.57 -2.56
C VAL A 17 5.42 4.03 -2.15
N VAL A 18 6.48 4.62 -1.60
CA VAL A 18 6.49 6.04 -1.21
C VAL A 18 6.36 6.94 -2.45
N ASP A 19 7.15 6.68 -3.50
CA ASP A 19 7.09 7.43 -4.77
C ASP A 19 5.67 7.39 -5.34
N ARG A 20 5.04 6.21 -5.42
CA ARG A 20 3.65 6.07 -5.90
C ARG A 20 2.66 6.82 -5.01
N VAL A 21 2.71 6.61 -3.70
CA VAL A 21 1.73 7.17 -2.75
C VAL A 21 1.80 8.69 -2.75
N ILE A 22 3.01 9.27 -2.64
CA ILE A 22 3.18 10.72 -2.53
C ILE A 22 2.95 11.40 -3.89
N SER A 23 3.46 10.84 -4.99
CA SER A 23 3.24 11.39 -6.34
C SER A 23 1.77 11.40 -6.76
N ASN A 24 0.95 10.51 -6.20
CA ASN A 24 -0.49 10.47 -6.45
C ASN A 24 -1.34 11.31 -5.47
N GLY A 25 -0.70 12.16 -4.64
CA GLY A 25 -1.39 13.07 -3.73
C GLY A 25 -1.66 12.51 -2.33
N GLY A 26 -1.03 11.38 -1.98
CA GLY A 26 -1.10 10.82 -0.64
C GLY A 26 -0.40 11.73 0.37
N THR A 27 -1.02 11.88 1.54
CA THR A 27 -0.43 12.62 2.68
C THR A 27 -0.30 11.69 3.88
N CYS A 28 0.67 11.96 4.77
CA CYS A 28 0.82 11.18 6.00
C CYS A 28 -0.47 11.06 6.81
N GLY A 29 -1.25 12.15 6.90
CA GLY A 29 -2.52 12.15 7.63
C GLY A 29 -3.60 11.31 6.96
N THR A 30 -3.67 11.32 5.63
CA THR A 30 -4.61 10.48 4.87
C THR A 30 -4.27 9.01 5.01
N ILE A 31 -2.99 8.65 4.87
CA ILE A 31 -2.50 7.28 5.04
C ILE A 31 -2.72 6.78 6.47
N ALA A 32 -2.41 7.61 7.49
CA ALA A 32 -2.66 7.28 8.89
C ALA A 32 -4.14 7.01 9.16
N ARG A 33 -5.03 7.84 8.59
CA ARG A 33 -6.49 7.62 8.67
C ARG A 33 -6.89 6.28 8.03
N MET A 34 -6.36 5.96 6.85
CA MET A 34 -6.65 4.69 6.17
C MET A 34 -6.19 3.49 7.00
N ILE A 35 -4.96 3.52 7.54
CA ILE A 35 -4.44 2.45 8.41
C ILE A 35 -5.33 2.28 9.65
N ASN A 36 -5.68 3.36 10.35
CA ASN A 36 -6.54 3.30 11.53
C ASN A 36 -7.99 2.88 11.21
N MET A 37 -8.45 3.10 9.98
CA MET A 37 -9.74 2.58 9.54
C MET A 37 -9.67 1.06 9.37
N TYR A 38 -8.70 0.57 8.62
CA TYR A 38 -8.69 -0.82 8.18
C TYR A 38 -8.09 -1.79 9.19
N ARG A 39 -7.24 -1.31 10.11
CA ARG A 39 -6.49 -2.18 11.02
C ARG A 39 -6.83 -1.92 12.48
N GLU A 40 -6.75 -2.99 13.26
CA GLU A 40 -6.64 -2.88 14.70
C GLU A 40 -5.24 -2.37 15.06
N MET A 41 -5.23 -1.29 15.83
CA MET A 41 -4.02 -0.74 16.40
C MET A 41 -3.98 -1.17 17.87
N GLY A 42 -2.78 -1.36 18.43
CA GLY A 42 -2.63 -1.60 19.87
C GLY A 42 -2.97 -0.34 20.67
N ASP A 43 -2.15 -0.02 21.67
CA ASP A 43 -2.47 1.03 22.65
C ASP A 43 -2.65 2.45 22.07
N ALA A 44 -2.14 2.72 20.86
CA ALA A 44 -2.24 4.03 20.24
C ALA A 44 -2.50 3.96 18.72
N PRO A 45 -3.31 4.88 18.17
CA PRO A 45 -3.55 4.96 16.74
C PRO A 45 -2.28 5.34 15.97
N THR A 46 -2.20 4.92 14.72
CA THR A 46 -1.18 5.40 13.78
C THR A 46 -1.35 6.90 13.58
N THR A 47 -0.27 7.67 13.80
CA THR A 47 -0.27 9.12 13.59
C THR A 47 0.40 9.47 12.26
N SER A 48 0.18 10.70 11.77
CA SER A 48 0.92 11.24 10.61
C SER A 48 2.44 11.17 10.81
N ASN A 49 2.91 11.40 12.04
CA ASN A 49 4.33 11.31 12.36
C ASN A 49 4.83 9.86 12.28
N SER A 50 4.04 8.89 12.75
CA SER A 50 4.35 7.47 12.61
C SER A 50 4.50 7.08 11.14
N VAL A 51 3.58 7.53 10.27
CA VAL A 51 3.66 7.29 8.81
C VAL A 51 4.90 7.94 8.22
N LEU A 52 5.18 9.20 8.55
CA LEU A 52 6.38 9.91 8.10
C LEU A 52 7.66 9.14 8.47
N ARG A 53 7.74 8.64 9.71
CA ARG A 53 8.88 7.85 10.20
C ARG A 53 9.04 6.49 9.50
N MET A 54 7.98 5.94 8.91
CA MET A 54 8.09 4.74 8.07
C MET A 54 8.74 5.05 6.71
N MET A 55 8.34 6.15 6.07
CA MET A 55 8.77 6.51 4.71
C MET A 55 10.17 7.13 4.66
N MET A 56 10.44 8.03 5.61
CA MET A 56 11.61 8.91 5.59
C MET A 56 12.96 8.16 5.52
N PRO A 57 13.22 7.09 6.31
CA PRO A 57 14.53 6.43 6.27
C PRO A 57 14.89 5.87 4.90
N ALA A 58 13.92 5.28 4.20
CA ALA A 58 14.15 4.69 2.88
C ALA A 58 14.40 5.77 1.82
N MET A 59 13.60 6.84 1.83
CA MET A 59 13.78 7.97 0.92
C MET A 59 15.12 8.66 1.13
N ARG A 60 15.52 8.94 2.38
CA ARG A 60 16.81 9.60 2.66
C ARG A 60 18.01 8.73 2.31
N LYS A 61 17.89 7.41 2.48
CA LYS A 61 18.92 6.44 2.08
C LYS A 61 19.15 6.40 0.56
N ARG A 62 18.20 6.87 -0.25
CA ARG A 62 18.38 7.05 -1.71
C ARG A 62 19.51 8.03 -2.03
N GLY A 63 19.76 9.01 -1.15
CA GLY A 63 20.81 10.02 -1.33
C GLY A 63 20.50 11.07 -2.41
N GLY A 64 21.47 11.94 -2.68
CA GLY A 64 21.33 13.03 -3.65
C GLY A 64 20.24 14.02 -3.23
N GLU A 65 19.33 14.35 -4.16
CA GLU A 65 18.21 15.27 -3.93
C GLU A 65 17.24 14.81 -2.81
N PHE A 66 17.32 13.55 -2.40
CA PHE A 66 16.48 12.96 -1.36
C PHE A 66 17.14 12.91 0.03
N GLU A 67 18.39 13.37 0.20
CA GLU A 67 19.10 13.28 1.49
C GLU A 67 18.35 13.99 2.64
N ASN A 68 17.72 15.12 2.34
CA ASN A 68 16.86 15.87 3.26
C ASN A 68 15.37 15.68 2.99
N TRP A 69 14.99 14.54 2.41
CA TRP A 69 13.63 14.31 1.94
C TRP A 69 12.58 14.59 3.02
N THR A 70 11.53 15.28 2.59
CA THR A 70 10.27 15.49 3.29
C THR A 70 9.13 15.23 2.33
N VAL A 71 7.92 14.98 2.84
CA VAL A 71 6.74 14.81 1.97
C VAL A 71 6.48 16.03 1.10
N GLY A 72 6.64 17.25 1.63
CA GLY A 72 6.43 18.49 0.89
C GLY A 72 7.52 18.79 -0.15
N GLY A 73 8.73 18.24 0.04
CA GLY A 73 9.84 18.34 -0.91
C GLY A 73 9.99 17.11 -1.80
N HIS A 74 8.94 16.30 -1.95
CA HIS A 74 9.01 15.11 -2.79
C HIS A 74 9.01 15.49 -4.28
N ILE A 75 10.01 15.01 -5.01
CA ILE A 75 10.16 15.26 -6.44
C ILE A 75 9.50 14.13 -7.22
N ILE A 76 8.39 14.45 -7.89
CA ILE A 76 7.72 13.52 -8.81
C ILE A 76 8.64 13.27 -10.00
N GLN A 77 8.95 12.00 -10.25
CA GLN A 77 9.82 11.60 -11.35
C GLN A 77 9.09 11.74 -12.70
N ASP A 78 9.79 12.16 -13.75
CA ASP A 78 9.18 12.36 -15.10
C ASP A 78 8.52 11.09 -15.66
N ALA A 79 9.03 9.91 -15.29
CA ALA A 79 8.50 8.62 -15.71
C ALA A 79 7.28 8.14 -14.90
N HIS A 80 6.79 8.94 -13.93
CA HIS A 80 5.66 8.57 -13.09
C HIS A 80 4.35 8.59 -13.88
N ASP A 81 3.71 7.43 -14.01
CA ASP A 81 2.35 7.31 -14.55
C ASP A 81 1.33 7.28 -13.39
N PRO A 82 0.54 8.35 -13.19
CA PRO A 82 -0.44 8.41 -12.09
C PRO A 82 -1.63 7.48 -12.28
N SER A 83 -1.82 6.92 -13.48
CA SER A 83 -2.89 5.97 -13.79
C SER A 83 -2.48 4.51 -13.57
N SER A 84 -1.18 4.23 -13.45
CA SER A 84 -0.66 2.88 -13.25
C SER A 84 -0.97 2.37 -11.85
N LEU A 85 -1.67 1.23 -11.80
CA LEU A 85 -1.96 0.52 -10.56
C LEU A 85 -1.01 -0.67 -10.33
N SER A 86 -0.11 -0.96 -11.27
CA SER A 86 0.80 -2.11 -11.18
C SER A 86 1.80 -1.93 -10.04
N ILE A 87 2.04 -3.01 -9.30
CA ILE A 87 3.11 -3.12 -8.29
C ILE A 87 4.20 -4.11 -8.71
N SER A 88 4.10 -4.68 -9.92
CA SER A 88 5.00 -5.74 -10.41
C SER A 88 6.49 -5.36 -10.41
N ARG A 89 6.80 -4.06 -10.44
CA ARG A 89 8.17 -3.53 -10.45
C ARG A 89 8.61 -2.96 -9.10
N PHE A 90 7.80 -3.14 -8.06
CA PHE A 90 8.13 -2.59 -6.75
C PHE A 90 9.26 -3.38 -6.13
N ARG A 91 10.34 -2.68 -5.80
CA ARG A 91 11.42 -3.22 -5.02
C ARG A 91 10.93 -3.35 -3.60
N ILE A 92 10.95 -4.58 -3.13
CA ILE A 92 10.68 -4.87 -1.73
C ILE A 92 11.80 -4.29 -0.85
N PRO A 93 11.53 -3.95 0.43
CA PRO A 93 12.48 -3.25 1.29
C PRO A 93 13.90 -3.85 1.28
N LYS A 94 14.02 -5.18 1.15
CA LYS A 94 15.30 -5.91 1.04
C LYS A 94 16.18 -5.48 -0.16
N GLU A 95 15.58 -5.13 -1.29
CA GLU A 95 16.32 -4.69 -2.49
C GLU A 95 16.81 -3.25 -2.35
N THR A 96 16.12 -2.46 -1.51
CA THR A 96 16.48 -1.06 -1.21
C THR A 96 17.38 -0.90 0.02
N HIS A 97 17.54 -1.93 0.85
CA HIS A 97 18.31 -1.87 2.10
C HIS A 97 19.50 -2.88 2.08
N LYS A 98 20.73 -2.35 2.01
CA LYS A 98 22.00 -3.11 1.89
C LYS A 98 22.36 -4.12 3.02
N ASP A 99 21.53 -4.34 4.04
CA ASP A 99 21.91 -5.21 5.18
C ASP A 99 21.20 -6.57 5.19
N ARG A 100 22.03 -7.58 5.48
CA ARG A 100 21.84 -9.03 5.41
C ARG A 100 20.56 -9.56 6.10
N SER A 101 19.77 -10.34 5.39
CA SER A 101 19.38 -11.73 5.70
C SER A 101 18.15 -12.12 4.86
N LYS A 102 17.93 -13.44 4.71
CA LYS A 102 16.87 -14.18 3.97
C LYS A 102 15.70 -13.33 3.46
N SER A 103 15.31 -13.53 2.19
CA SER A 103 14.03 -13.01 1.67
C SER A 103 12.94 -13.19 2.72
N ASP A 104 12.21 -12.11 3.05
CA ASP A 104 10.98 -12.28 3.83
C ASP A 104 10.19 -13.37 3.11
N PRO A 105 9.88 -14.48 3.80
CA PRO A 105 9.23 -15.60 3.15
C PRO A 105 7.89 -15.11 2.60
N SER A 106 7.49 -15.66 1.45
CA SER A 106 6.12 -15.53 0.98
C SER A 106 5.17 -15.89 2.13
N VAL A 107 4.12 -15.10 2.33
CA VAL A 107 3.17 -15.32 3.42
C VAL A 107 1.84 -15.80 2.85
N PRO A 108 1.13 -16.74 3.50
CA PRO A 108 -0.21 -17.11 3.08
C PRO A 108 -1.12 -15.88 2.94
N PHE A 109 -1.92 -15.79 1.87
CA PHE A 109 -2.84 -14.64 1.71
C PHE A 109 -3.76 -14.46 2.93
N LYS A 110 -4.23 -15.55 3.55
CA LYS A 110 -5.05 -15.51 4.77
C LYS A 110 -4.36 -14.78 5.93
N ASP A 111 -3.03 -14.85 6.02
CA ASP A 111 -2.28 -14.18 7.09
C ASP A 111 -2.22 -12.66 6.90
N LEU A 112 -2.45 -12.15 5.68
CA LEU A 112 -2.57 -10.71 5.44
C LEU A 112 -3.79 -10.10 6.15
N ALA A 113 -4.81 -10.93 6.44
CA ALA A 113 -5.99 -10.51 7.20
C ALA A 113 -5.73 -10.34 8.71
N GLN A 114 -4.56 -10.75 9.21
CA GLN A 114 -4.25 -10.63 10.63
C GLN A 114 -4.25 -9.15 11.07
N ASN A 115 -5.03 -8.87 12.11
CA ASN A 115 -5.29 -7.53 12.67
C ASN A 115 -5.96 -6.56 11.67
N VAL A 116 -6.66 -7.07 10.65
CA VAL A 116 -7.57 -6.26 9.83
C VAL A 116 -8.91 -6.16 10.56
N LYS A 117 -9.36 -4.93 10.81
CA LYS A 117 -10.65 -4.61 11.42
C LYS A 117 -11.78 -4.63 10.40
N VAL A 118 -11.54 -4.01 9.24
CA VAL A 118 -12.50 -3.96 8.13
C VAL A 118 -11.73 -4.10 6.83
N PHE A 119 -12.21 -4.98 5.96
CA PHE A 119 -11.63 -5.15 4.63
C PHE A 119 -11.95 -3.94 3.74
N PRO A 120 -11.09 -3.58 2.77
CA PRO A 120 -11.45 -2.57 1.79
C PRO A 120 -12.70 -3.00 1.03
N GLN A 121 -13.53 -2.03 0.61
CA GLN A 121 -14.78 -2.31 -0.11
C GLN A 121 -14.95 -1.37 -1.29
N LYS A 122 -15.81 -1.73 -2.25
CA LYS A 122 -16.15 -0.92 -3.42
C LYS A 122 -14.89 -0.47 -4.16
N TYR A 123 -14.67 0.85 -4.27
CA TYR A 123 -13.54 1.43 -5.02
C TYR A 123 -12.22 1.45 -4.25
N ASP A 124 -12.21 0.95 -3.01
CA ASP A 124 -11.01 0.76 -2.22
C ASP A 124 -10.50 -0.71 -2.26
N ALA A 125 -11.28 -1.62 -2.85
CA ALA A 125 -10.94 -3.03 -3.03
C ALA A 125 -10.66 -3.37 -4.50
N LEU A 126 -9.60 -4.12 -4.75
CA LEU A 126 -9.32 -4.74 -6.05
C LEU A 126 -8.97 -6.22 -5.80
N ASP A 127 -7.99 -6.72 -6.55
CA ASP A 127 -7.68 -8.13 -6.61
C ASP A 127 -6.98 -8.65 -5.35
N LEU A 128 -6.23 -7.82 -4.61
CA LEU A 128 -5.61 -8.28 -3.36
C LEU A 128 -6.67 -8.52 -2.28
N THR A 129 -7.68 -7.65 -2.17
CA THR A 129 -8.84 -7.90 -1.30
C THR A 129 -9.49 -9.24 -1.65
N ARG A 130 -9.78 -9.49 -2.94
CA ARG A 130 -10.41 -10.74 -3.40
C ARG A 130 -9.59 -11.97 -3.04
N CYS A 131 -8.26 -11.92 -3.24
CA CYS A 131 -7.34 -13.01 -2.89
C CYS A 131 -7.34 -13.30 -1.39
N VAL A 132 -7.32 -12.26 -0.55
CA VAL A 132 -7.35 -12.42 0.91
C VAL A 132 -8.71 -12.93 1.35
N GLU A 133 -9.82 -12.36 0.87
CA GLU A 133 -11.20 -12.79 1.18
C GLU A 133 -11.45 -14.25 0.79
N TYR A 134 -10.90 -14.70 -0.33
CA TYR A 134 -10.96 -16.11 -0.73
C TYR A 134 -10.21 -16.99 0.27
N HIS A 135 -8.95 -16.69 0.54
CA HIS A 135 -8.10 -17.59 1.33
C HIS A 135 -8.45 -17.63 2.83
N VAL A 136 -9.17 -16.63 3.36
CA VAL A 136 -9.65 -16.68 4.76
C VAL A 136 -10.85 -17.59 4.98
N GLN A 137 -11.57 -17.96 3.91
CA GLN A 137 -12.77 -18.81 4.01
C GLN A 137 -12.41 -20.23 4.48
N PRO A 138 -13.21 -20.85 5.37
CA PRO A 138 -12.94 -22.18 5.91
C PRO A 138 -12.64 -23.26 4.86
N GLU A 139 -13.36 -23.24 3.74
CA GLU A 139 -13.23 -24.18 2.63
C GLU A 139 -11.89 -24.09 1.87
N HIS A 140 -11.17 -22.98 2.02
CA HIS A 140 -9.92 -22.71 1.29
C HIS A 140 -8.68 -22.69 2.19
N GLN A 141 -8.81 -22.97 3.50
CA GLN A 141 -7.69 -22.83 4.44
C GLN A 141 -6.56 -23.85 4.23
N ASP A 142 -6.85 -24.99 3.60
CA ASP A 142 -5.87 -26.03 3.28
C ASP A 142 -5.19 -25.79 1.92
N GLU A 143 -5.68 -24.84 1.11
CA GLU A 143 -5.04 -24.46 -0.13
C GLU A 143 -3.74 -23.70 0.13
N VAL A 144 -2.74 -23.89 -0.73
CA VAL A 144 -1.44 -23.22 -0.60
C VAL A 144 -1.40 -22.03 -1.56
N TRP A 145 -1.80 -20.87 -1.05
CA TRP A 145 -1.69 -19.59 -1.78
C TRP A 145 -0.86 -18.59 -0.99
N ASN A 146 0.31 -18.24 -1.49
CA ASN A 146 1.23 -17.30 -0.85
C ASN A 146 1.38 -16.00 -1.62
N PHE A 147 1.39 -14.88 -0.91
CA PHE A 147 1.72 -13.57 -1.42
C PHE A 147 3.22 -13.28 -1.23
N PRO A 148 3.91 -12.67 -2.21
CA PRO A 148 3.39 -12.21 -3.50
C PRO A 148 3.38 -13.27 -4.60
N ASP A 149 4.04 -14.41 -4.38
CA ASP A 149 4.44 -15.35 -5.42
C ASP A 149 3.27 -15.92 -6.24
N ASP A 150 2.15 -16.23 -5.60
CA ASP A 150 0.99 -16.83 -6.24
C ASP A 150 -0.10 -15.80 -6.62
N PHE A 151 0.16 -14.50 -6.50
CA PHE A 151 -0.86 -13.47 -6.71
C PHE A 151 -1.52 -13.55 -8.08
N GLU A 152 -0.73 -13.61 -9.15
CA GLU A 152 -1.27 -13.68 -10.52
C GLU A 152 -2.06 -14.99 -10.74
N ALA A 153 -1.56 -16.10 -10.21
CA ALA A 153 -2.20 -17.41 -10.32
C ALA A 153 -3.55 -17.44 -9.60
N LEU A 154 -3.62 -16.90 -8.37
CA LEU A 154 -4.85 -16.82 -7.61
C LEU A 154 -5.85 -15.85 -8.25
N VAL A 155 -5.40 -14.69 -8.75
CA VAL A 155 -6.30 -13.77 -9.49
C VAL A 155 -6.91 -14.46 -10.72
N LYS A 156 -6.12 -15.23 -11.47
CA LYS A 156 -6.61 -16.02 -12.59
C LYS A 156 -7.60 -17.10 -12.14
N HIS A 157 -7.31 -17.80 -11.05
CA HIS A 157 -8.20 -18.79 -10.43
C HIS A 157 -9.56 -18.19 -10.04
N LEU A 158 -9.57 -16.94 -9.56
CA LEU A 158 -10.78 -16.20 -9.20
C LEU A 158 -11.54 -15.60 -10.40
N GLY A 159 -11.20 -15.97 -11.64
CA GLY A 159 -11.88 -15.49 -12.84
C GLY A 159 -11.20 -14.29 -13.53
N GLY A 160 -9.95 -13.99 -13.14
CA GLY A 160 -9.13 -12.95 -13.77
C GLY A 160 -9.18 -11.59 -13.05
N PRO A 161 -8.40 -10.62 -13.54
CA PRO A 161 -8.24 -9.32 -12.91
C PRO A 161 -9.52 -8.50 -12.95
N THR A 162 -9.76 -7.73 -11.91
CA THR A 162 -10.91 -6.83 -11.81
C THR A 162 -10.84 -5.74 -12.88
N ALA A 163 -11.96 -5.44 -13.54
CA ALA A 163 -12.01 -4.35 -14.51
C ALA A 163 -11.77 -2.99 -13.84
N ILE A 164 -10.67 -2.35 -14.19
CA ILE A 164 -10.25 -1.07 -13.60
C ILE A 164 -11.03 0.09 -14.23
N THR A 165 -11.52 0.97 -13.38
CA THR A 165 -12.10 2.28 -13.72
C THR A 165 -11.33 3.39 -13.02
N LYS A 166 -11.52 4.65 -13.44
CA LYS A 166 -10.87 5.82 -12.81
C LYS A 166 -11.07 5.88 -11.29
N LYS A 167 -12.18 5.36 -10.77
CA LYS A 167 -12.50 5.40 -9.33
C LYS A 167 -11.51 4.59 -8.45
N TYR A 168 -10.79 3.65 -9.05
CA TYR A 168 -9.76 2.85 -8.39
C TYR A 168 -8.37 3.50 -8.39
N GLN A 169 -8.19 4.60 -9.12
CA GLN A 169 -6.91 5.31 -9.16
C GLN A 169 -6.55 5.86 -7.78
N ASP A 170 -5.25 5.87 -7.45
CA ASP A 170 -4.79 6.27 -6.12
C ASP A 170 -5.21 7.69 -5.76
N LYS A 171 -5.17 8.62 -6.72
CA LYS A 171 -5.66 10.00 -6.54
C LYS A 171 -7.12 10.04 -6.09
N GLU A 172 -7.98 9.24 -6.74
CA GLU A 172 -9.39 9.17 -6.37
C GLU A 172 -9.61 8.50 -5.01
N ILE A 173 -8.79 7.51 -4.66
CA ILE A 173 -8.77 6.93 -3.31
C ILE A 173 -8.40 8.01 -2.30
N PHE A 174 -7.28 8.71 -2.48
CA PHE A 174 -6.85 9.76 -1.55
C PHE A 174 -7.87 10.90 -1.44
N ASN A 175 -8.52 11.30 -2.53
CA ASN A 175 -9.58 12.31 -2.49
C ASN A 175 -10.73 11.89 -1.56
N ARG A 176 -11.16 10.62 -1.60
CA ARG A 176 -12.19 10.09 -0.68
C ARG A 176 -11.76 10.13 0.77
N TRP A 177 -10.50 9.79 1.03
CA TRP A 177 -9.94 9.72 2.39
C TRP A 177 -9.46 11.07 2.96
N THR A 178 -9.30 12.09 2.12
CA THR A 178 -8.90 13.44 2.53
C THR A 178 -10.10 14.21 3.10
N PRO A 179 -10.00 14.83 4.29
CA PRO A 179 -11.09 15.57 4.91
C PRO A 179 -11.53 16.76 4.05
N PRO A 180 -12.82 17.12 4.06
CA PRO A 180 -13.34 18.24 3.27
C PRO A 180 -12.60 19.57 3.49
N HIS A 181 -12.15 19.86 4.72
CA HIS A 181 -11.47 21.12 5.05
C HIS A 181 -10.03 21.21 4.53
N ILE A 182 -9.41 20.09 4.10
CA ILE A 182 -8.06 20.06 3.53
C ILE A 182 -8.09 20.17 1.99
N ARG A 183 -9.26 19.98 1.35
CA ARG A 183 -9.40 20.02 -0.11
C ARG A 183 -9.21 21.41 -0.74
N LYS A 184 -9.13 22.48 0.06
CA LYS A 184 -8.82 23.83 -0.41
C LYS A 184 -7.31 24.03 -0.43
N SER A 185 -6.65 23.71 -1.55
CA SER A 185 -5.30 24.20 -1.97
C SER A 185 -4.81 23.42 -3.22
N ALA A 186 -5.61 23.32 -4.27
CA ALA A 186 -5.14 22.82 -5.57
C ALA A 186 -6.05 23.38 -6.67
N THR A 187 -5.95 24.68 -6.90
CA THR A 187 -6.34 25.36 -8.13
C THR A 187 -5.08 25.95 -8.73
#